data_AF-A0A940IYM3-F1
#
_entry.id   AF-A0A940IYM3-F1
#
_cell.length_a   1.000
_cell.length_b   1.000
_cell.length_c   1.000
_cell.angle_alpha   90.00
_cell.angle_beta   90.00
_cell.angle_gamma   90.00
#
_symmetry.space_group_name_H-M   'P 1'
#
loop_
_entity.id
_entity.type
_entity.pdbx_description
1 polymer ?
#
loop_
_entity_poly.entity_id
_entity_poly.type
_entity_poly.pdbx_seq_one_letter_code
_entity_poly.pdbx_strand_id
1 'polypeptide(L)'
;MNTITKGDIRSVDADCFSYDREHPFVSLVLKSNFSHKFGTYDSPSIEAKYIIDDAKNNNAVSQYILGVYLFGLAYKEPISEKLKGNFDSQIASKSEFWIARSAENGYLPAMIAALHDLLMKGHLDQQQIDRMKKYLLALEEGNYEKIDKLRKEVNKRVFLFNPLSAESLKFFDELTEKELIQIADGYISGLHLYSPTTLVEIDFNKLKRNIPQGKKLYVLAINKFESGEASYKLARAIKGKGSLYYYKLSAKYGYSKAMAWLGSFYFCSGADIMGKHWLEKAKKAKDIDAIDTLEEISDYGDIYDCSPYRHSYFFE
;
A
#
# COMPACT_ATOMS: atom_id res chain seq x y z
N MET A 1 -25.98 -10.95 -47.10
CA MET A 1 -25.13 -11.36 -45.95
C MET A 1 -23.76 -10.75 -46.22
N ASN A 2 -23.45 -9.61 -45.59
CA ASN A 2 -22.16 -8.97 -45.75
C ASN A 2 -21.25 -9.45 -44.62
N THR A 3 -20.17 -10.13 -44.98
CA THR A 3 -19.12 -10.60 -44.09
C THR A 3 -18.28 -9.41 -43.68
N ILE A 4 -18.39 -8.99 -42.41
CA ILE A 4 -17.52 -7.99 -41.80
C ILE A 4 -16.11 -8.61 -41.71
N THR A 5 -15.09 -7.88 -42.17
CA THR A 5 -13.70 -8.34 -42.23
C THR A 5 -12.83 -7.68 -41.15
N LYS A 6 -11.63 -8.19 -40.92
CA LYS A 6 -10.65 -7.66 -39.92
C LYS A 6 -10.36 -6.15 -40.04
N GLY A 7 -10.58 -5.55 -41.21
CA GLY A 7 -10.43 -4.10 -41.42
C GLY A 7 -11.50 -3.24 -40.73
N ASP A 8 -12.67 -3.83 -40.44
CA ASP A 8 -13.82 -3.12 -39.87
C ASP A 8 -13.71 -2.90 -38.35
N ILE A 9 -12.79 -3.60 -37.66
CA ILE A 9 -12.59 -3.48 -36.20
C ILE A 9 -12.08 -2.07 -35.82
N ARG A 10 -11.28 -1.42 -36.67
CA ARG A 10 -10.87 -0.02 -36.45
C ARG A 10 -12.00 0.97 -36.71
N SER A 11 -13.02 0.59 -37.48
CA SER A 11 -14.21 1.40 -37.72
C SER A 11 -15.24 1.23 -36.59
N VAL A 12 -15.29 0.10 -35.89
CA VAL A 12 -16.19 -0.09 -34.73
C VAL A 12 -15.92 0.94 -33.61
N ASP A 13 -14.66 1.29 -33.34
CA ASP A 13 -14.33 2.33 -32.35
C ASP A 13 -14.80 3.74 -32.78
N ALA A 14 -14.88 4.02 -34.09
CA ALA A 14 -15.28 5.33 -34.62
C ALA A 14 -16.78 5.42 -34.99
N ASP A 15 -17.40 4.30 -35.38
CA ASP A 15 -18.78 4.21 -35.90
C ASP A 15 -19.79 3.78 -34.82
N CYS A 16 -19.35 3.01 -33.81
CA CYS A 16 -20.25 2.58 -32.72
C CYS A 16 -20.26 3.53 -31.53
N PHE A 17 -19.32 4.49 -31.47
CA PHE A 17 -19.21 5.43 -30.39
C PHE A 17 -19.08 6.87 -30.89
N SER A 18 -20.15 7.65 -30.80
CA SER A 18 -20.04 9.10 -30.87
C SER A 18 -19.66 9.64 -29.49
N TYR A 19 -18.35 9.77 -29.24
CA TYR A 19 -17.85 10.54 -28.10
C TYR A 19 -17.81 12.01 -28.46
N ASP A 20 -18.15 12.88 -27.51
CA ASP A 20 -17.79 14.30 -27.63
C ASP A 20 -16.25 14.35 -27.72
N ARG A 21 -15.75 14.89 -28.84
CA ARG A 21 -14.51 14.46 -29.50
C ARG A 21 -13.20 14.71 -28.75
N GLU A 22 -13.22 15.27 -27.56
CA GLU A 22 -11.99 15.79 -26.96
C GLU A 22 -11.36 14.88 -25.91
N HIS A 23 -12.09 13.99 -25.21
CA HIS A 23 -11.46 13.16 -24.16
C HIS A 23 -12.19 11.83 -23.86
N PRO A 24 -11.78 10.68 -24.43
CA PRO A 24 -12.42 9.38 -24.18
C PRO A 24 -12.32 8.88 -22.73
N PHE A 25 -11.37 9.39 -21.95
CA PHE A 25 -11.25 9.09 -20.51
C PHE A 25 -12.17 9.97 -19.63
N VAL A 26 -12.64 11.12 -20.13
CA VAL A 26 -13.38 12.12 -19.35
C VAL A 26 -14.90 11.92 -19.43
N SER A 27 -15.41 11.38 -20.55
CA SER A 27 -16.82 10.98 -20.66
C SER A 27 -17.21 9.86 -19.68
N LEU A 28 -16.25 9.01 -19.32
CA LEU A 28 -16.37 7.93 -18.33
C LEU A 28 -16.64 8.43 -16.90
N VAL A 29 -16.30 9.69 -16.61
CA VAL A 29 -16.39 10.29 -15.27
C VAL A 29 -17.56 11.28 -15.16
N LEU A 30 -18.03 11.87 -16.27
CA LEU A 30 -18.89 13.06 -16.24
C LEU A 30 -20.36 12.87 -16.68
N LYS A 31 -20.89 11.65 -16.80
CA LYS A 31 -22.30 11.41 -17.17
C LYS A 31 -22.73 12.15 -18.46
N SER A 32 -21.94 12.09 -19.52
CA SER A 32 -22.42 12.51 -20.85
C SER A 32 -23.37 11.45 -21.43
N ASN A 33 -24.36 11.87 -22.23
CA ASN A 33 -25.34 11.00 -22.89
C ASN A 33 -24.66 9.98 -23.83
N PHE A 34 -24.40 8.77 -23.33
CA PHE A 34 -23.92 7.64 -24.13
C PHE A 34 -25.06 7.11 -25.02
N SER A 35 -24.92 7.16 -26.33
CA SER A 35 -25.85 6.50 -27.28
C SER A 35 -25.09 5.42 -28.05
N HIS A 36 -25.68 4.23 -28.15
CA HIS A 36 -25.05 3.07 -28.80
C HIS A 36 -26.03 2.36 -29.74
N LYS A 37 -25.48 1.61 -30.71
CA LYS A 37 -26.26 0.80 -31.66
C LYS A 37 -26.29 -0.70 -31.32
N PHE A 38 -25.76 -1.11 -30.16
CA PHE A 38 -25.60 -2.52 -29.76
C PHE A 38 -26.88 -3.30 -29.44
N GLY A 39 -28.06 -2.71 -29.63
CA GLY A 39 -29.34 -3.32 -29.22
C GLY A 39 -29.46 -3.43 -27.69
N THR A 40 -30.26 -4.39 -27.22
CA THR A 40 -30.41 -4.69 -25.78
C THR A 40 -29.70 -5.99 -25.43
N TYR A 41 -29.57 -6.29 -24.14
CA TYR A 41 -29.01 -7.55 -23.69
C TYR A 41 -29.76 -8.78 -24.25
N ASP A 42 -31.09 -8.73 -24.27
CA ASP A 42 -31.93 -9.82 -24.79
C ASP A 42 -32.08 -9.81 -26.32
N SER A 43 -31.81 -8.67 -26.96
CA SER A 43 -31.89 -8.51 -28.41
C SER A 43 -30.67 -7.74 -28.92
N PRO A 44 -29.47 -8.38 -28.91
CA PRO A 44 -28.24 -7.74 -29.33
C PRO A 44 -28.24 -7.49 -30.85
N SER A 45 -27.67 -6.36 -31.25
CA SER A 45 -27.48 -6.02 -32.66
C SER A 45 -26.52 -7.00 -33.36
N ILE A 46 -26.37 -6.87 -34.69
CA ILE A 46 -25.45 -7.70 -35.47
C ILE A 46 -23.99 -7.42 -35.04
N GLU A 47 -23.66 -6.16 -34.79
CA GLU A 47 -22.35 -5.71 -34.31
C GLU A 47 -22.06 -6.29 -32.90
N ALA A 48 -23.05 -6.25 -32.01
CA ALA A 48 -22.90 -6.84 -30.69
C ALA A 48 -22.68 -8.35 -30.74
N LYS A 49 -23.42 -9.06 -31.60
CA LYS A 49 -23.23 -10.51 -31.81
C LYS A 49 -21.83 -10.83 -32.35
N TYR A 50 -21.35 -10.04 -33.32
CA TYR A 50 -20.00 -10.17 -33.84
C TYR A 50 -18.94 -10.00 -32.74
N ILE A 51 -19.04 -8.94 -31.93
CA ILE A 51 -18.13 -8.69 -30.80
C ILE A 51 -18.17 -9.85 -29.80
N ILE A 52 -19.37 -10.36 -29.48
CA ILE A 52 -19.55 -11.51 -28.58
C ILE A 52 -18.85 -12.75 -29.13
N ASP A 53 -19.01 -13.07 -30.41
CA ASP A 53 -18.43 -14.27 -30.99
C ASP A 53 -16.92 -14.16 -31.17
N ASP A 54 -16.41 -12.98 -31.56
CA ASP A 54 -14.97 -12.72 -31.65
C ASP A 54 -14.30 -12.75 -30.26
N ALA A 55 -14.97 -12.23 -29.22
CA ALA A 55 -14.50 -12.32 -27.84
C ALA A 55 -14.41 -13.77 -27.33
N LYS A 56 -15.36 -14.63 -27.71
CA LYS A 56 -15.31 -16.08 -27.42
C LYS A 56 -14.16 -16.78 -28.15
N ASN A 57 -13.73 -16.25 -29.29
CA ASN A 57 -12.57 -16.74 -30.05
C ASN A 57 -11.23 -16.18 -29.52
N ASN A 58 -11.17 -15.78 -28.25
CA ASN A 58 -9.97 -15.25 -27.58
C ASN A 58 -9.39 -13.96 -28.16
N ASN A 59 -10.17 -13.18 -28.92
CA ASN A 59 -9.72 -11.85 -29.32
C ASN A 59 -9.72 -10.89 -28.12
N ALA A 60 -8.53 -10.50 -27.67
CA ALA A 60 -8.37 -9.67 -26.48
C ALA A 60 -9.04 -8.30 -26.60
N VAL A 61 -9.04 -7.67 -27.78
CA VAL A 61 -9.68 -6.37 -28.02
C VAL A 61 -11.20 -6.51 -27.90
N SER A 62 -11.78 -7.50 -28.57
CA SER A 62 -13.23 -7.74 -28.53
C SER A 62 -13.72 -8.13 -27.13
N GLN A 63 -12.91 -8.86 -26.36
CA GLN A 63 -13.19 -9.13 -24.94
C GLN A 63 -13.24 -7.85 -24.10
N TYR A 64 -12.32 -6.90 -24.34
CA TYR A 64 -12.35 -5.61 -23.64
C TYR A 64 -13.59 -4.81 -24.00
N ILE A 65 -13.90 -4.72 -25.30
CA ILE A 65 -15.07 -3.99 -25.80
C ILE A 65 -16.36 -4.58 -25.23
N LEU A 66 -16.47 -5.91 -25.22
CA LEU A 66 -17.59 -6.63 -24.64
C LEU A 66 -17.76 -6.34 -23.15
N GLY A 67 -16.65 -6.35 -22.40
CA GLY A 67 -16.67 -6.09 -20.96
C GLY A 67 -17.04 -4.65 -20.61
N VAL A 68 -16.32 -3.68 -21.17
CA VAL A 68 -16.46 -2.26 -20.83
C VAL A 68 -17.71 -1.64 -21.44
N TYR A 69 -17.90 -1.81 -22.75
CA TYR A 69 -18.92 -1.06 -23.47
C TYR A 69 -20.25 -1.78 -23.54
N LEU A 70 -20.27 -3.07 -23.84
CA LEU A 70 -21.54 -3.80 -23.92
C LEU A 70 -22.10 -4.05 -22.52
N PHE A 71 -21.40 -4.80 -21.66
CA PHE A 71 -21.88 -5.08 -20.32
C PHE A 71 -21.78 -3.87 -19.37
N GLY A 72 -20.68 -3.13 -19.41
CA GLY A 72 -20.45 -2.03 -18.46
C GLY A 72 -21.33 -0.79 -18.70
N LEU A 73 -21.77 -0.56 -19.94
CA LEU A 73 -22.52 0.65 -20.32
C LEU A 73 -23.83 0.34 -21.05
N ALA A 74 -23.77 -0.28 -22.22
CA ALA A 74 -24.93 -0.43 -23.11
C ALA A 74 -26.06 -1.29 -22.52
N TYR A 75 -25.71 -2.37 -21.83
CA TYR A 75 -26.66 -3.33 -21.26
C TYR A 75 -26.99 -3.05 -19.79
N LYS A 76 -26.59 -1.90 -19.27
CA LYS A 76 -26.85 -1.46 -17.90
C LYS A 76 -28.17 -0.66 -17.76
N GLU A 77 -28.87 -0.41 -18.87
CA GLU A 77 -30.14 0.33 -18.90
C GLU A 77 -31.37 -0.47 -18.38
N PRO A 78 -32.44 0.20 -17.93
CA PRO A 78 -33.16 -0.20 -16.73
C PRO A 78 -34.18 -1.30 -17.00
N ILE A 79 -33.89 -2.50 -16.53
CA ILE A 79 -34.92 -3.50 -16.23
C ILE A 79 -35.74 -2.99 -15.03
N SER A 80 -37.04 -3.25 -15.02
CA SER A 80 -37.99 -2.83 -13.96
C SER A 80 -37.40 -2.95 -12.54
N GLU A 81 -37.74 -2.01 -11.64
CA GLU A 81 -37.21 -1.93 -10.27
C GLU A 81 -37.23 -3.26 -9.49
N LYS A 82 -38.15 -4.18 -9.81
CA LYS A 82 -38.26 -5.52 -9.19
C LYS A 82 -37.17 -6.51 -9.58
N LEU A 83 -36.46 -6.32 -10.69
CA LEU A 83 -35.42 -7.23 -11.21
C LEU A 83 -33.99 -6.65 -11.12
N LYS A 84 -33.89 -5.38 -10.74
CA LYS A 84 -32.69 -4.56 -10.78
C LYS A 84 -31.52 -5.16 -9.98
N GLY A 85 -31.77 -5.68 -8.78
CA GLY A 85 -30.70 -6.16 -7.89
C GLY A 85 -29.92 -7.39 -8.38
N ASN A 86 -30.59 -8.38 -9.00
CA ASN A 86 -29.93 -9.60 -9.46
C ASN A 86 -29.38 -9.44 -10.89
N PHE A 87 -30.03 -8.62 -11.71
CA PHE A 87 -29.54 -8.36 -13.07
C PHE A 87 -28.27 -7.48 -13.06
N ASP A 88 -28.24 -6.42 -12.26
CA ASP A 88 -27.09 -5.51 -12.18
C ASP A 88 -25.84 -6.25 -11.69
N SER A 89 -25.98 -7.19 -10.74
CA SER A 89 -24.86 -7.99 -10.25
C SER A 89 -24.34 -9.00 -11.29
N GLN A 90 -25.23 -9.59 -12.09
CA GLN A 90 -24.85 -10.49 -13.18
C GLN A 90 -24.14 -9.75 -14.32
N ILE A 91 -24.65 -8.57 -14.70
CA ILE A 91 -24.03 -7.74 -15.74
C ILE A 91 -22.67 -7.22 -15.28
N ALA A 92 -22.54 -6.78 -14.03
CA ALA A 92 -21.26 -6.39 -13.44
C ALA A 92 -20.26 -7.56 -13.44
N SER A 93 -20.69 -8.75 -13.01
CA SER A 93 -19.85 -9.95 -13.01
C SER A 93 -19.38 -10.34 -14.43
N LYS A 94 -20.25 -10.17 -15.44
CA LYS A 94 -19.88 -10.40 -16.85
C LYS A 94 -18.89 -9.36 -17.36
N SER A 95 -19.10 -8.09 -17.02
CA SER A 95 -18.18 -7.01 -17.36
C SER A 95 -16.78 -7.29 -16.80
N GLU A 96 -16.68 -7.60 -15.51
CA GLU A 96 -15.42 -7.95 -14.83
C GLU A 96 -14.76 -9.18 -15.46
N PHE A 97 -15.53 -10.24 -15.74
CA PHE A 97 -15.02 -11.46 -16.36
C PHE A 97 -14.34 -11.19 -17.71
N TRP A 98 -14.98 -10.40 -18.58
CA TRP A 98 -14.46 -10.15 -19.92
C TRP A 98 -13.26 -9.19 -19.93
N ILE A 99 -13.25 -8.19 -19.05
CA ILE A 99 -12.08 -7.33 -18.84
C ILE A 99 -10.90 -8.17 -18.33
N ALA A 100 -11.14 -9.04 -17.37
CA ALA A 100 -10.13 -9.95 -16.83
C ALA A 100 -9.55 -10.89 -17.91
N ARG A 101 -10.40 -11.47 -18.77
CA ARG A 101 -9.97 -12.31 -19.91
C ARG A 101 -9.15 -11.54 -20.93
N SER A 102 -9.57 -10.32 -21.27
CA SER A 102 -8.84 -9.45 -22.18
C SER A 102 -7.43 -9.14 -21.66
N ALA A 103 -7.33 -8.84 -20.36
CA ALA A 103 -6.04 -8.61 -19.69
C ALA A 103 -5.17 -9.86 -19.70
N GLU A 104 -5.74 -11.04 -19.41
CA GLU A 104 -5.04 -12.33 -19.49
C GLU A 104 -4.49 -12.62 -20.90
N ASN A 105 -5.19 -12.15 -21.93
CA ASN A 105 -4.82 -12.31 -23.34
C ASN A 105 -3.91 -11.19 -23.88
N GLY A 106 -3.31 -10.37 -23.01
CA GLY A 106 -2.24 -9.46 -23.40
C GLY A 106 -2.68 -8.04 -23.79
N TYR A 107 -3.95 -7.67 -23.61
CA TYR A 107 -4.41 -6.34 -24.01
C TYR A 107 -4.12 -5.28 -22.93
N LEU A 108 -3.22 -4.35 -23.26
CA LEU A 108 -2.72 -3.33 -22.32
C LEU A 108 -3.84 -2.49 -21.67
N PRO A 109 -4.85 -1.96 -22.40
CA PRO A 109 -5.94 -1.21 -21.78
C PRO A 109 -6.75 -2.02 -20.76
N ALA A 110 -6.93 -3.33 -21.00
CA ALA A 110 -7.61 -4.21 -20.07
C ALA A 110 -6.78 -4.49 -18.82
N MET A 111 -5.46 -4.64 -18.96
CA MET A 111 -4.55 -4.77 -17.81
C MET A 111 -4.60 -3.53 -16.92
N ILE A 112 -4.60 -2.33 -17.52
CA ILE A 112 -4.69 -1.06 -16.77
C ILE A 112 -6.03 -0.97 -16.05
N ALA A 113 -7.14 -1.30 -16.72
CA ALA A 113 -8.47 -1.30 -16.10
C ALA A 113 -8.56 -2.29 -14.94
N ALA A 114 -8.07 -3.53 -15.14
CA ALA A 114 -8.04 -4.54 -14.10
C ALA A 114 -7.13 -4.16 -12.92
N LEU A 115 -5.99 -3.52 -13.18
CA LEU A 115 -5.11 -3.00 -12.12
C LEU A 115 -5.79 -1.91 -11.31
N HIS A 116 -6.46 -0.94 -11.95
CA HIS A 116 -7.21 0.08 -11.23
C HIS A 116 -8.31 -0.53 -10.36
N ASP A 117 -9.08 -1.49 -10.87
CA ASP A 117 -10.10 -2.19 -10.08
C ASP A 117 -9.49 -2.86 -8.84
N LEU A 118 -8.40 -3.62 -9.01
CA LEU A 118 -7.70 -4.29 -7.91
C LEU A 118 -7.11 -3.29 -6.90
N LEU A 119 -6.60 -2.14 -7.35
CA LEU A 119 -6.09 -1.08 -6.47
C LEU A 119 -7.20 -0.48 -5.59
N MET A 120 -8.43 -0.41 -6.10
CA MET A 120 -9.59 0.13 -5.38
C MET A 120 -10.23 -0.88 -4.42
N LYS A 121 -9.98 -2.19 -4.57
CA LYS A 121 -10.58 -3.22 -3.70
C LYS A 121 -10.10 -3.12 -2.27
N GLY A 122 -11.03 -3.15 -1.32
CA GLY A 122 -10.75 -3.05 0.11
C GLY A 122 -9.86 -4.17 0.67
N HIS A 123 -9.95 -5.38 0.11
CA HIS A 123 -9.16 -6.55 0.46
C HIS A 123 -8.66 -7.24 -0.81
N LEU A 124 -7.43 -7.77 -0.77
CA LEU A 124 -6.86 -8.56 -1.84
C LEU A 124 -6.43 -9.93 -1.32
N ASP A 125 -6.78 -10.98 -2.04
CA ASP A 125 -6.22 -12.32 -1.85
C ASP A 125 -4.89 -12.49 -2.61
N GLN A 126 -4.19 -13.60 -2.36
CA GLN A 126 -2.89 -13.87 -2.99
C GLN A 126 -2.99 -14.00 -4.52
N GLN A 127 -4.07 -14.59 -5.03
CA GLN A 127 -4.28 -14.74 -6.47
C GLN A 127 -4.42 -13.37 -7.14
N GLN A 128 -5.13 -12.44 -6.51
CA GLN A 128 -5.29 -11.07 -6.97
C GLN A 128 -3.97 -10.30 -6.94
N ILE A 129 -3.17 -10.47 -5.88
CA ILE A 129 -1.81 -9.91 -5.79
C ILE A 129 -0.94 -10.42 -6.94
N ASP A 130 -0.96 -11.72 -7.21
CA ASP A 130 -0.17 -12.32 -8.28
C ASP A 130 -0.61 -11.81 -9.66
N ARG A 131 -1.91 -11.60 -9.85
CA ARG A 131 -2.44 -10.97 -11.07
C ARG A 131 -1.96 -9.53 -11.23
N MET A 132 -1.99 -8.73 -10.16
CA MET A 132 -1.46 -7.35 -10.21
C MET A 132 0.01 -7.34 -10.62
N LYS A 133 0.83 -8.22 -10.03
CA LYS A 133 2.25 -8.35 -10.38
C LYS A 133 2.44 -8.73 -11.85
N LYS A 134 1.69 -9.73 -12.32
CA LYS A 134 1.75 -10.17 -13.73
C LYS A 134 1.42 -9.03 -14.69
N TYR A 135 0.37 -8.26 -14.41
CA TYR A 135 -0.02 -7.14 -15.27
C TYR A 135 0.99 -5.99 -15.22
N LEU A 136 1.55 -5.70 -14.05
CA LEU A 136 2.59 -4.69 -13.93
C LEU A 136 3.81 -5.05 -14.77
N LEU A 137 4.29 -6.29 -14.70
CA LEU A 137 5.41 -6.77 -15.50
C LEU A 137 5.13 -6.65 -17.01
N ALA A 138 3.95 -7.07 -17.46
CA ALA A 138 3.57 -6.96 -18.88
C ALA A 138 3.51 -5.50 -19.37
N LEU A 139 3.07 -4.57 -18.52
CA LEU A 139 3.05 -3.14 -18.84
C LEU A 139 4.47 -2.53 -18.88
N GLU A 140 5.38 -3.03 -18.06
CA GLU A 140 6.82 -2.67 -18.10
C GLU A 140 7.45 -3.13 -19.41
N GLU A 141 7.25 -4.39 -19.79
CA GLU A 141 7.72 -4.94 -21.07
C GLU A 141 7.12 -4.19 -22.28
N GLY A 142 5.88 -3.73 -22.14
CA GLY A 142 5.19 -2.90 -23.12
C GLY A 142 5.61 -1.43 -23.17
N ASN A 143 6.58 -0.99 -22.36
CA ASN A 143 7.05 0.39 -22.24
C ASN A 143 5.91 1.40 -21.96
N TYR A 144 4.98 1.06 -21.06
CA TYR A 144 3.90 1.98 -20.70
C TYR A 144 4.44 3.22 -20.00
N GLU A 145 4.20 4.41 -20.56
CA GLU A 145 4.80 5.68 -20.12
C GLU A 145 4.55 6.02 -18.63
N LYS A 146 3.41 5.59 -18.07
CA LYS A 146 3.03 5.88 -16.67
C LYS A 146 3.30 4.71 -15.72
N ILE A 147 4.19 3.78 -16.10
CA ILE A 147 4.42 2.55 -15.35
C ILE A 147 4.99 2.81 -13.95
N ASP A 148 5.85 3.82 -13.77
CA ASP A 148 6.43 4.15 -12.46
C ASP A 148 5.37 4.53 -11.43
N LYS A 149 4.34 5.28 -11.85
CA LYS A 149 3.23 5.64 -10.97
C LYS A 149 2.43 4.41 -10.57
N LEU A 150 2.09 3.55 -11.54
CA LEU A 150 1.37 2.30 -11.26
C LEU A 150 2.18 1.35 -10.39
N ARG A 151 3.48 1.22 -10.63
CA ARG A 151 4.40 0.40 -9.84
C ARG A 151 4.39 0.83 -8.38
N LYS A 152 4.47 2.13 -8.10
CA LYS A 152 4.40 2.66 -6.73
C LYS A 152 3.09 2.28 -6.04
N GLU A 153 1.95 2.46 -6.71
CA GLU A 153 0.63 2.11 -6.15
C GLU A 153 0.45 0.60 -5.94
N VAL A 154 0.86 -0.22 -6.92
CA VAL A 154 0.81 -1.68 -6.81
C VAL A 154 1.70 -2.15 -5.68
N ASN A 155 2.94 -1.67 -5.58
CA ASN A 155 3.87 -2.06 -4.52
C ASN A 155 3.34 -1.65 -3.14
N LYS A 156 2.78 -0.44 -3.00
CA LYS A 156 2.09 0.02 -1.78
C LYS A 156 0.95 -0.92 -1.40
N ARG A 157 0.14 -1.36 -2.37
CA ARG A 157 -0.99 -2.26 -2.13
C ARG A 157 -0.53 -3.68 -1.78
N VAL A 158 0.42 -4.24 -2.52
CA VAL A 158 1.00 -5.56 -2.25
C VAL A 158 1.67 -5.58 -0.87
N PHE A 159 2.35 -4.50 -0.49
CA PHE A 159 2.94 -4.36 0.84
C PHE A 159 1.90 -4.48 1.97
N LEU A 160 0.74 -3.81 1.84
CA LEU A 160 -0.34 -3.88 2.84
C LEU A 160 -0.83 -5.31 3.10
N PHE A 161 -0.73 -6.22 2.11
CA PHE A 161 -1.29 -7.56 2.19
C PHE A 161 -0.25 -8.69 2.25
N ASN A 162 1.00 -8.45 1.79
CA ASN A 162 2.08 -9.44 1.81
C ASN A 162 3.48 -8.79 1.98
N PRO A 163 3.83 -8.36 3.20
CA PRO A 163 4.99 -7.50 3.48
C PRO A 163 6.36 -8.20 3.48
N LEU A 164 6.46 -9.45 3.01
CA LEU A 164 7.68 -10.27 3.14
C LEU A 164 8.05 -11.02 1.84
N SER A 165 7.91 -10.36 0.70
CA SER A 165 8.62 -10.80 -0.52
C SER A 165 9.96 -10.08 -0.66
N ALA A 166 10.97 -10.71 -1.26
CA ALA A 166 12.25 -10.05 -1.57
C ALA A 166 12.07 -8.75 -2.37
N GLU A 167 10.98 -8.64 -3.13
CA GLU A 167 10.56 -7.45 -3.86
C GLU A 167 10.01 -6.35 -2.94
N SER A 168 9.27 -6.69 -1.88
CA SER A 168 8.83 -5.71 -0.89
C SER A 168 10.00 -5.07 -0.11
N LEU A 169 11.15 -5.75 -0.03
CA LEU A 169 12.37 -5.15 0.53
C LEU A 169 12.88 -3.98 -0.32
N LYS A 170 12.80 -4.08 -1.66
CA LYS A 170 13.17 -2.96 -2.55
C LYS A 170 12.28 -1.73 -2.35
N PHE A 171 11.00 -1.93 -2.02
CA PHE A 171 10.12 -0.82 -1.65
C PHE A 171 10.59 -0.12 -0.36
N PHE A 172 10.96 -0.88 0.67
CA PHE A 172 11.48 -0.30 1.90
C PHE A 172 12.82 0.42 1.70
N ASP A 173 13.64 -0.03 0.76
CA ASP A 173 14.88 0.65 0.39
C ASP A 173 14.64 2.04 -0.20
N GLU A 174 13.44 2.36 -0.69
CA GLU A 174 13.10 3.70 -1.19
C GLU A 174 12.50 4.62 -0.11
N LEU A 175 12.07 4.06 1.03
CA LEU A 175 11.42 4.84 2.10
C LEU A 175 12.40 5.68 2.91
N THR A 176 11.91 6.81 3.42
CA THR A 176 12.62 7.66 4.39
C THR A 176 12.71 6.99 5.76
N GLU A 177 13.64 7.45 6.60
CA GLU A 177 13.78 6.99 7.99
C GLU A 177 12.45 7.09 8.75
N LYS A 178 11.77 8.23 8.64
CA LYS A 178 10.50 8.49 9.33
C LYS A 178 9.41 7.51 8.91
N GLU A 179 9.29 7.21 7.62
CA GLU A 179 8.30 6.26 7.10
C GLU A 179 8.59 4.84 7.58
N LEU A 180 9.84 4.40 7.55
CA LEU A 180 10.22 3.07 8.08
C LEU A 180 9.89 2.93 9.56
N ILE A 181 10.22 3.95 10.37
CA ILE A 181 9.93 3.95 11.81
C ILE A 181 8.42 3.91 12.06
N GLN A 182 7.62 4.70 11.33
CA GLN A 182 6.17 4.72 11.50
C GLN A 182 5.52 3.38 11.13
N ILE A 183 5.94 2.76 10.04
CA ILE A 183 5.46 1.43 9.64
C ILE A 183 5.88 0.38 10.69
N ALA A 184 7.11 0.47 11.19
CA ALA A 184 7.61 -0.41 12.25
C ALA A 184 6.77 -0.28 13.54
N ASP A 185 6.47 0.94 13.98
CA ASP A 185 5.61 1.22 15.13
C ASP A 185 4.21 0.60 14.95
N GLY A 186 3.62 0.72 13.76
CA GLY A 186 2.35 0.11 13.42
C GLY A 186 2.38 -1.42 13.57
N TYR A 187 3.44 -2.08 13.12
CA TYR A 187 3.62 -3.52 13.30
C TYR A 187 3.85 -3.95 14.75
N ILE A 188 4.63 -3.18 15.53
CA ILE A 188 4.93 -3.53 16.93
C ILE A 188 3.68 -3.37 17.81
N SER A 189 3.03 -2.22 17.73
CA SER A 189 1.90 -1.86 18.58
C SER A 189 0.62 -2.59 18.17
N GLY A 190 0.43 -2.85 16.88
CA GLY A 190 -0.87 -3.27 16.36
C GLY A 190 -1.96 -2.21 16.49
N LEU A 191 -1.57 -0.98 16.87
CA LEU A 191 -2.46 0.15 17.08
C LEU A 191 -2.36 1.12 15.89
N HIS A 192 -3.53 1.65 15.54
CA HIS A 192 -3.75 2.60 14.46
C HIS A 192 -2.97 3.90 14.71
N LEU A 193 -1.96 4.20 13.89
CA LEU A 193 -1.39 5.54 13.86
C LEU A 193 -2.17 6.39 12.85
N TYR A 194 -3.15 7.15 13.35
CA TYR A 194 -3.69 8.29 12.61
C TYR A 194 -2.60 9.37 12.60
N SER A 195 -1.81 9.41 11.52
CA SER A 195 -0.96 10.57 11.25
C SER A 195 -1.52 11.32 10.05
N PRO A 196 -2.17 12.48 10.25
CA PRO A 196 -2.69 13.31 9.15
C PRO A 196 -1.58 13.91 8.26
N THR A 197 -0.30 13.59 8.53
CA THR A 197 0.87 14.11 7.81
C THR A 197 1.71 13.03 7.13
N THR A 198 1.19 11.81 7.00
CA THR A 198 1.91 10.75 6.28
C THR A 198 1.65 10.83 4.77
N LEU A 199 2.71 11.11 4.02
CA LEU A 199 2.77 11.14 2.55
C LEU A 199 2.48 9.77 1.90
N VAL A 200 2.28 8.74 2.72
CA VAL A 200 1.87 7.40 2.29
C VAL A 200 0.49 7.16 2.89
N GLU A 201 -0.56 7.13 2.06
CA GLU A 201 -1.89 6.66 2.47
C GLU A 201 -1.83 5.14 2.72
N ILE A 202 -1.06 4.73 3.72
CA ILE A 202 -1.12 3.39 4.26
C ILE A 202 -2.38 3.41 5.11
N ASP A 203 -3.39 2.65 4.71
CA ASP A 203 -4.56 2.38 5.52
C ASP A 203 -4.10 1.53 6.73
N PHE A 204 -3.58 2.20 7.76
CA PHE A 204 -3.09 1.59 9.00
C PHE A 204 -4.19 0.80 9.73
N ASN A 205 -5.46 0.91 9.31
CA ASN A 205 -6.54 0.06 9.79
C ASN A 205 -6.41 -1.41 9.38
N LYS A 206 -5.49 -1.74 8.47
CA LYS A 206 -5.27 -3.13 7.98
C LYS A 206 -3.97 -3.76 8.44
N LEU A 207 -3.08 -2.99 9.10
CA LEU A 207 -1.81 -3.53 9.57
C LEU A 207 -2.03 -4.39 10.81
N LYS A 208 -1.99 -5.71 10.62
CA LYS A 208 -2.02 -6.67 11.74
C LYS A 208 -0.71 -6.58 12.52
N ARG A 209 -0.83 -6.58 13.85
CA ARG A 209 0.32 -6.67 14.77
C ARG A 209 1.26 -7.79 14.33
N ASN A 210 2.51 -7.46 14.06
CA ASN A 210 3.55 -8.38 13.64
C ASN A 210 4.91 -7.91 14.18
N ILE A 211 5.21 -8.32 15.42
CA ILE A 211 6.41 -7.89 16.12
C ILE A 211 7.71 -8.24 15.36
N PRO A 212 7.88 -9.47 14.82
CA PRO A 212 9.05 -9.78 14.00
C PRO A 212 9.24 -8.82 12.81
N GLN A 213 8.16 -8.41 12.16
CA GLN A 213 8.22 -7.48 11.02
C GLN A 213 8.64 -6.08 11.46
N GLY A 214 8.02 -5.53 12.52
CA GLY A 214 8.41 -4.22 13.05
C GLY A 214 9.89 -4.17 13.43
N LYS A 215 10.41 -5.24 14.03
CA LYS A 215 11.85 -5.35 14.35
C LYS A 215 12.75 -5.31 13.12
N LYS A 216 12.39 -6.02 12.04
CA LYS A 216 13.16 -5.99 10.77
C LYS A 216 13.22 -4.59 10.18
N LEU A 217 12.11 -3.85 10.22
CA LEU A 217 12.06 -2.48 9.72
C LEU A 217 12.90 -1.51 10.56
N TYR A 218 12.95 -1.68 11.88
CA TYR A 218 13.92 -0.95 12.68
C TYR A 218 15.35 -1.29 12.30
N VAL A 219 15.70 -2.57 12.13
CA VAL A 219 17.06 -2.96 11.68
C VAL A 219 17.41 -2.32 10.34
N LEU A 220 16.45 -2.28 9.40
CA LEU A 220 16.65 -1.61 8.12
C LEU A 220 16.91 -0.10 8.29
N ALA A 221 16.10 0.59 9.10
CA ALA A 221 16.28 2.01 9.38
C ALA A 221 17.63 2.30 10.07
N ILE A 222 18.06 1.43 10.99
CA ILE A 222 19.36 1.52 11.66
C ILE A 222 20.50 1.39 10.65
N ASN A 223 20.43 0.40 9.77
CA ASN A 223 21.50 0.14 8.80
C ASN A 223 21.59 1.21 7.71
N LYS A 224 20.44 1.76 7.30
CA LYS A 224 20.36 2.74 6.21
C LYS A 224 20.66 4.17 6.65
N PHE A 225 20.23 4.54 7.85
CA PHE A 225 20.23 5.93 8.32
C PHE A 225 21.03 6.15 9.58
N GLU A 226 21.66 5.11 10.15
CA GLU A 226 22.29 5.19 11.47
C GLU A 226 21.28 5.73 12.53
N SER A 227 20.03 5.29 12.42
CA SER A 227 18.92 5.86 13.17
C SER A 227 19.03 5.58 14.67
N GLY A 228 19.27 6.64 15.44
CA GLY A 228 19.25 6.62 16.90
C GLY A 228 17.85 6.27 17.43
N GLU A 229 16.79 6.85 16.86
CA GLU A 229 15.41 6.58 17.27
C GLU A 229 15.00 5.13 16.99
N ALA A 230 15.30 4.59 15.80
CA ALA A 230 14.99 3.20 15.47
C ALA A 230 15.76 2.23 16.38
N SER A 231 17.03 2.54 16.69
CA SER A 231 17.84 1.77 17.64
C SER A 231 17.19 1.74 19.04
N TYR A 232 16.70 2.89 19.52
CA TYR A 232 16.02 2.99 20.81
C TYR A 232 14.71 2.19 20.82
N LYS A 233 13.89 2.34 19.79
CA LYS A 233 12.61 1.63 19.66
C LYS A 233 12.81 0.12 19.52
N LEU A 234 13.83 -0.32 18.79
CA LEU A 234 14.21 -1.73 18.71
C LEU A 234 14.69 -2.27 20.06
N ALA A 235 15.49 -1.50 20.80
CA ALA A 235 15.91 -1.86 22.15
C ALA A 235 14.71 -2.10 23.07
N ARG A 236 13.70 -1.22 23.03
CA ARG A 236 12.43 -1.38 23.76
C ARG A 236 11.64 -2.62 23.31
N ALA A 237 11.63 -2.92 22.02
CA ALA A 237 10.90 -4.06 21.47
C ALA A 237 11.58 -5.43 21.73
N ILE A 238 12.89 -5.45 21.99
CA ILE A 238 13.66 -6.65 22.33
C ILE A 238 13.71 -6.77 23.86
N LYS A 239 12.93 -7.68 24.45
CA LYS A 239 13.05 -7.98 25.89
C LYS A 239 14.36 -8.73 26.17
N GLY A 240 15.01 -8.44 27.30
CA GLY A 240 16.17 -9.19 27.81
C GLY A 240 17.55 -8.67 27.34
N LYS A 241 18.60 -9.49 27.50
CA LYS A 241 20.03 -9.10 27.37
C LYS A 241 20.41 -8.47 26.02
N GLY A 242 19.64 -8.74 24.96
CA GLY A 242 19.86 -8.15 23.63
C GLY A 242 19.50 -6.66 23.52
N SER A 243 18.74 -6.09 24.46
CA SER A 243 18.31 -4.68 24.40
C SER A 243 19.44 -3.69 24.65
N LEU A 244 20.35 -4.00 25.57
CA LEU A 244 21.43 -3.10 25.99
C LEU A 244 22.35 -2.71 24.82
N TYR A 245 22.60 -3.65 23.90
CA TYR A 245 23.36 -3.38 22.68
C TYR A 245 22.71 -2.24 21.86
N TYR A 246 21.40 -2.31 21.65
CA TYR A 246 20.66 -1.33 20.87
C TYR A 246 20.49 0.01 21.60
N TYR A 247 20.39 0.02 22.93
CA TYR A 247 20.46 1.27 23.71
C TYR A 247 21.82 1.97 23.55
N LYS A 248 22.93 1.22 23.62
CA LYS A 248 24.27 1.75 23.38
C LYS A 248 24.43 2.27 21.95
N LEU A 249 23.90 1.54 20.98
CA LEU A 249 23.93 1.94 19.57
C LEU A 249 23.12 3.23 19.34
N SER A 250 21.93 3.32 19.93
CA SER A 250 21.07 4.50 19.87
C SER A 250 21.75 5.75 20.45
N ALA A 251 22.38 5.61 21.62
CA ALA A 251 23.12 6.69 22.24
C ALA A 251 24.37 7.07 21.43
N LYS A 252 25.04 6.11 20.77
CA LYS A 252 26.15 6.38 19.84
C LYS A 252 25.68 7.25 18.67
N TYR A 253 24.48 7.02 18.16
CA TYR A 253 23.85 7.82 17.11
C TYR A 253 23.19 9.11 17.60
N GLY A 254 23.48 9.54 18.83
CA GLY A 254 23.07 10.85 19.32
C GLY A 254 21.66 10.92 19.91
N TYR A 255 20.95 9.80 20.07
CA TYR A 255 19.59 9.84 20.62
C TYR A 255 19.61 10.08 22.13
N SER A 256 19.12 11.25 22.54
CA SER A 256 19.21 11.74 23.91
C SER A 256 18.48 10.85 24.92
N LYS A 257 17.30 10.33 24.55
CA LYS A 257 16.52 9.41 25.42
C LYS A 257 17.28 8.12 25.72
N ALA A 258 18.07 7.63 24.77
CA ALA A 258 18.90 6.45 25.00
C ALA A 258 20.09 6.76 25.92
N MET A 259 20.66 7.96 25.81
CA MET A 259 21.69 8.43 26.75
C MET A 259 21.12 8.57 28.16
N ALA A 260 19.93 9.15 28.32
CA ALA A 260 19.24 9.26 29.60
C ALA A 260 18.99 7.86 30.21
N TRP A 261 18.41 6.95 29.41
CA TRP A 261 18.18 5.57 29.84
C TRP A 261 19.47 4.84 30.25
N LEU A 262 20.56 4.98 29.48
CA LEU A 262 21.86 4.39 29.84
C LEU A 262 22.41 4.97 31.13
N GLY A 263 22.21 6.27 31.35
CA GLY A 263 22.57 6.96 32.57
C GLY A 263 21.93 6.31 33.79
N SER A 264 20.60 6.21 33.79
CA SER A 264 19.83 5.56 34.85
C SER A 264 20.21 4.08 35.01
N PHE A 265 20.37 3.35 33.89
CA PHE A 265 20.79 1.94 33.91
C PHE A 265 22.12 1.72 34.63
N TYR A 266 23.12 2.56 34.36
CA TYR A 266 24.43 2.43 35.00
C TYR A 266 24.41 2.84 36.46
N PHE A 267 23.67 3.89 36.85
CA PHE A 267 23.44 4.21 38.26
C PHE A 267 22.81 3.04 39.01
N CYS A 268 21.73 2.45 38.49
CA CYS A 268 21.10 1.27 39.11
C CYS A 268 22.00 0.04 39.21
N SER A 269 23.03 -0.03 38.36
CA SER A 269 23.99 -1.13 38.35
C SER A 269 25.21 -0.85 39.26
N GLY A 270 25.22 0.25 40.01
CA GLY A 270 26.33 0.69 40.85
C GLY A 270 27.54 1.23 40.07
N ALA A 271 27.33 1.65 38.83
CA ALA A 271 28.36 2.18 37.94
C ALA A 271 28.21 3.71 37.75
N ASP A 272 28.16 4.44 38.86
CA ASP A 272 27.76 5.84 38.97
C ASP A 272 28.55 6.79 38.07
N ILE A 273 29.87 6.57 37.93
CA ILE A 273 30.72 7.37 37.04
C ILE A 273 30.24 7.25 35.58
N MET A 274 29.90 6.04 35.15
CA MET A 274 29.36 5.80 33.80
C MET A 274 27.94 6.35 33.69
N GLY A 275 27.12 6.20 34.72
CA GLY A 275 25.77 6.76 34.77
C GLY A 275 25.78 8.28 34.60
N LYS A 276 26.57 8.99 35.42
CA LYS A 276 26.70 10.44 35.38
C LYS A 276 27.21 10.93 34.04
N HIS A 277 28.19 10.24 33.44
CA HIS A 277 28.70 10.59 32.12
C HIS A 277 27.62 10.57 31.05
N TRP A 278 26.74 9.55 31.05
CA TRP A 278 25.65 9.45 30.08
C TRP A 278 24.54 10.48 30.34
N LEU A 279 24.16 10.70 31.60
CA LEU A 279 23.18 11.73 31.95
C LEU A 279 23.66 13.13 31.57
N GLU A 280 24.92 13.48 31.81
CA GLU A 280 25.48 14.78 31.40
C GLU A 280 25.50 14.96 29.88
N LYS A 281 25.72 13.88 29.12
CA LYS A 281 25.59 13.92 27.65
C LYS A 281 24.14 14.17 27.23
N ALA A 282 23.18 13.48 27.84
CA ALA A 282 21.76 13.66 27.56
C ALA A 282 21.28 15.07 27.93
N LYS A 283 21.70 15.60 29.08
CA LYS A 283 21.45 16.97 29.53
C LYS A 283 21.99 18.01 28.55
N LYS A 284 23.21 17.81 28.00
CA LYS A 284 23.75 18.69 26.94
C LYS A 284 22.89 18.66 25.67
N ALA A 285 22.24 17.55 25.39
CA ALA A 285 21.24 17.42 24.33
C ALA A 285 19.84 17.94 24.73
N LYS A 286 19.70 18.57 25.91
CA LYS A 286 18.46 19.11 26.49
C LYS A 286 17.39 18.06 26.73
N ASP A 287 17.81 16.84 27.07
CA ASP A 287 16.89 15.77 27.49
C ASP A 287 16.35 16.05 28.89
N ILE A 288 15.03 16.19 29.01
CA ILE A 288 14.36 16.56 30.26
C ILE A 288 14.52 15.44 31.29
N ASP A 289 14.32 14.18 30.89
CA ASP A 289 14.46 13.03 31.78
C ASP A 289 15.86 12.98 32.43
N ALA A 290 16.90 13.33 31.67
CA ALA A 290 18.26 13.36 32.20
C ALA A 290 18.53 14.55 33.14
N ILE A 291 17.90 15.70 32.91
CA ILE A 291 17.99 16.86 33.81
C ILE A 291 17.33 16.49 35.14
N ASP A 292 16.11 15.98 35.10
CA ASP A 292 15.34 15.57 36.27
C ASP A 292 16.08 14.50 37.07
N THR A 293 16.65 13.50 36.37
CA THR A 293 17.43 12.43 37.03
C THR A 293 18.70 12.98 37.70
N LEU A 294 19.38 13.96 37.09
CA LEU A 294 20.57 14.58 37.70
C LEU A 294 20.22 15.46 38.91
N GLU A 295 19.08 16.15 38.88
CA GLU A 295 18.57 16.91 40.03
C GLU A 295 18.21 15.97 41.18
N GLU A 296 17.53 14.86 40.88
CA GLU A 296 17.21 13.82 41.86
C GLU A 296 18.48 13.23 42.53
N ILE A 297 19.50 12.88 41.74
CA ILE A 297 20.78 12.39 42.28
C ILE A 297 21.44 13.46 43.17
N SER A 298 21.31 14.74 42.81
CA SER A 298 21.86 15.84 43.61
C SER A 298 21.15 16.00 44.95
N ASP A 299 19.83 15.83 44.97
CA ASP A 299 19.00 16.04 46.16
C ASP A 299 19.06 14.84 47.12
N TYR A 300 19.09 13.61 46.59
CA TYR A 300 18.95 12.39 47.38
C TYR A 300 20.22 11.53 47.45
N GLY A 301 21.23 11.83 46.63
CA GLY A 301 22.48 11.07 46.54
C GLY A 301 22.38 9.77 45.73
N ASP A 302 21.19 9.43 45.24
CA ASP A 302 20.91 8.28 44.37
C ASP A 302 19.66 8.55 43.53
N ILE A 303 19.39 7.70 42.54
CA ILE A 303 18.12 7.69 41.80
C ILE A 303 17.03 7.00 42.63
N TYR A 304 15.85 7.62 42.72
CA TYR A 304 14.76 7.15 43.59
C TYR A 304 14.11 5.85 43.08
N ASP A 305 14.12 5.62 41.77
CA ASP A 305 13.50 4.45 41.15
C ASP A 305 14.42 3.81 40.11
N CYS A 306 14.83 2.58 40.41
CA CYS A 306 15.62 1.73 39.54
C CYS A 306 14.81 0.83 38.61
N SER A 307 13.53 1.13 38.42
CA SER A 307 12.71 0.48 37.43
C SER A 307 13.28 0.74 36.03
N PRO A 308 13.63 -0.31 35.27
CA PRO A 308 14.04 -0.15 33.86
C PRO A 308 12.90 0.41 32.98
N TYR A 309 11.69 0.55 33.55
CA TYR A 309 10.48 1.02 32.91
C TYR A 309 10.09 2.47 33.24
N ARG A 310 10.87 3.20 34.05
CA ARG A 310 10.59 4.63 34.35
C ARG A 310 10.46 5.49 33.08
N HIS A 311 11.10 5.06 31.97
CA HIS A 311 11.03 5.69 30.65
C HIS A 311 10.15 4.94 29.62
N SER A 312 9.26 4.06 30.05
CA SER A 312 8.42 3.24 29.17
C SER A 312 6.94 3.26 29.52
N TYR A 313 6.42 4.41 29.98
CA TYR A 313 5.01 4.67 29.77
C TYR A 313 4.74 4.69 28.25
N PHE A 314 3.60 4.14 27.83
CA PHE A 314 3.22 3.77 26.47
C PHE A 314 3.80 2.42 26.02
N PHE A 315 2.89 1.48 25.75
CA PHE A 315 3.07 0.08 25.30
C PHE A 315 3.06 -1.00 26.40
N GLU A 316 2.02 -1.00 27.22
CA GLU A 316 1.35 -2.26 27.58
C GLU A 316 0.06 -2.39 26.77
#